data_AF-W2T1D8-F1
#
_entry.id   AF-W2T1D8-F1
#
_cell.length_a   1.000
_cell.length_b   1.000
_cell.length_c   1.000
_cell.angle_alpha   90.00
_cell.angle_beta   90.00
_cell.angle_gamma   90.00
#
_symmetry.space_group_name_H-M   'P 1'
#
loop_
_entity.id
_entity.type
_entity.pdbx_description
1 polymer ?
#
loop_
_entity_poly.entity_id
_entity_poly.type
_entity_poly.pdbx_seq_one_letter_code
_entity_poly.pdbx_strand_id
1 'polypeptide(L)'
;MACIEIPSSFNANVTKQYQYVTLIARFNPHVEVVVRGGRVMKKLQIMAVNGKTSVYYLQRSVFKEKTNCCQQYLQIVKTLLVKERETARRHLFVFTPTQLVVSAHALLMDCGGAYSMSSVATKPHIFDMIRPLDVFAEYGMTFGMRPDDAITMFYDRIAASEGCLDTIMLDTYRGFVVENFIGPSILQNYVLERFTDPTYYYLFRKRVAQQLAVVSVLELLVRLSPLFLDDVYIRTSTAQLAAPRYTFALDIGIERKVPFRLTPNLQWFLGMTLEGDYLWAAAAVIRCLFRRDQHLLLRPLILDEVIVRGNHDQVSACADANDFMKKLVAETTRMASQEAGALQDELYSAIERARSQENLSQMDPRWHPWF
;
A
#
# COMPACT_ATOMS: atom_id res chain seq x y z
N MET A 1 -0.73 6.99 -40.24
CA MET A 1 -0.85 6.03 -39.10
C MET A 1 -0.90 6.83 -37.82
N ALA A 2 -1.92 6.65 -36.99
CA ALA A 2 -1.96 7.29 -35.67
C ALA A 2 -0.99 6.53 -34.74
N CYS A 3 0.03 7.22 -34.23
CA CYS A 3 0.96 6.66 -33.25
C CYS A 3 0.36 6.83 -31.85
N ILE A 4 -0.01 5.72 -31.20
CA ILE A 4 -0.63 5.73 -29.87
C ILE A 4 0.43 5.34 -28.83
N GLU A 5 0.55 6.16 -27.77
CA GLU A 5 1.46 5.88 -26.65
C GLU A 5 0.93 4.80 -25.71
N ILE A 6 1.83 4.11 -25.03
CA ILE A 6 1.46 3.15 -23.98
C ILE A 6 0.86 3.88 -22.78
N PRO A 7 -0.23 3.39 -22.16
CA PRO A 7 -0.89 4.04 -21.02
C PRO A 7 0.01 4.43 -19.84
N SER A 8 1.10 3.69 -19.59
CA SER A 8 2.07 4.00 -18.51
C SER A 8 3.03 5.15 -18.84
N SER A 9 3.02 5.68 -20.07
CA SER A 9 3.91 6.77 -20.47
C SER A 9 3.52 8.13 -19.87
N PHE A 10 2.24 8.32 -19.53
CA PHE A 10 1.65 9.60 -19.14
C PHE A 10 1.98 10.06 -17.71
N ASN A 11 2.20 9.12 -16.78
CA ASN A 11 2.28 9.43 -15.34
C ASN A 11 3.70 9.66 -14.81
N ALA A 12 4.72 9.61 -15.66
CA ALA A 12 6.04 10.06 -15.25
C ALA A 12 6.04 11.59 -15.32
N ASN A 13 6.14 12.27 -14.17
CA ASN A 13 6.40 13.72 -14.03
C ASN A 13 7.75 14.18 -14.64
N VAL A 14 8.25 13.45 -15.64
CA VAL A 14 9.44 13.73 -16.41
C VAL A 14 8.94 14.29 -17.73
N THR A 15 9.29 15.53 -18.04
CA THR A 15 9.23 16.09 -19.39
C THR A 15 9.99 15.15 -20.32
N LYS A 16 9.28 14.20 -20.93
CA LYS A 16 9.91 13.29 -21.88
C LYS A 16 10.27 14.09 -23.11
N GLN A 17 11.55 14.10 -23.45
CA GLN A 17 11.93 14.38 -24.83
C GLN A 17 11.19 13.37 -25.72
N TYR A 18 10.63 13.82 -26.83
CA TYR A 18 9.83 13.00 -27.77
C TYR A 18 10.51 11.67 -28.15
N GLN A 19 11.84 11.60 -28.08
CA GLN A 19 12.65 10.41 -28.35
C GLN A 19 12.43 9.24 -27.36
N TYR A 20 11.82 9.48 -26.19
CA TYR A 20 11.57 8.46 -25.16
C TYR A 20 10.09 8.08 -25.02
N VAL A 21 9.27 8.44 -26.02
CA VAL A 21 7.88 8.02 -26.09
C VAL A 21 7.80 6.56 -26.54
N THR A 22 7.23 5.71 -25.70
CA THR A 22 7.01 4.31 -26.04
C THR A 22 5.63 4.15 -26.69
N LEU A 23 5.62 3.76 -27.97
CA LEU A 23 4.41 3.52 -28.74
C LEU A 23 3.91 2.08 -28.61
N ILE A 24 2.61 1.88 -28.75
CA ILE A 24 1.98 0.57 -28.83
C ILE A 24 2.31 -0.06 -30.18
N ALA A 25 2.89 -1.27 -30.17
CA ALA A 25 3.08 -2.08 -31.37
C ALA A 25 1.88 -3.00 -31.63
N ARG A 26 1.44 -3.74 -30.60
CA ARG A 26 0.31 -4.67 -30.71
C ARG A 26 -0.24 -5.06 -29.34
N PHE A 27 -1.48 -5.54 -29.34
CA PHE A 27 -2.08 -6.24 -28.20
C PHE A 27 -1.81 -7.74 -28.35
N ASN A 28 -1.49 -8.42 -27.25
CA ASN A 28 -1.38 -9.87 -27.26
C ASN A 28 -2.79 -10.49 -27.39
N PRO A 29 -3.02 -11.48 -28.27
CA PRO A 29 -4.34 -12.11 -28.44
C PRO A 29 -4.92 -12.77 -27.19
N HIS A 30 -4.09 -13.24 -26.25
CA HIS A 30 -4.58 -13.93 -25.07
C HIS A 30 -4.94 -12.97 -23.94
N VAL A 31 -6.19 -13.05 -23.47
CA VAL A 31 -6.70 -12.29 -22.33
C VAL A 31 -7.11 -13.27 -21.24
N GLU A 32 -6.48 -13.17 -20.07
CA GLU A 32 -6.76 -14.01 -18.92
C GLU A 32 -7.80 -13.31 -18.03
N VAL A 33 -8.86 -14.02 -17.62
CA VAL A 33 -9.82 -13.49 -16.64
C VAL A 33 -9.36 -13.89 -15.26
N VAL A 34 -9.16 -12.91 -14.39
CA VAL A 34 -8.60 -13.10 -13.06
C VAL A 34 -9.57 -12.57 -12.02
N VAL A 35 -9.88 -13.37 -11.00
CA VAL A 35 -10.72 -12.96 -9.87
C VAL A 35 -9.82 -12.67 -8.69
N ARG A 36 -9.82 -11.42 -8.22
CA ARG A 36 -8.94 -10.90 -7.16
C ARG A 36 -9.71 -9.95 -6.27
N GLY A 37 -9.69 -10.16 -4.95
CA GLY A 37 -10.35 -9.25 -4.01
C GLY A 37 -11.86 -9.10 -4.21
N GLY A 38 -12.52 -10.22 -4.55
CA GLY A 38 -13.95 -10.22 -4.91
C GLY A 38 -14.28 -9.50 -6.23
N ARG A 39 -13.28 -9.10 -7.03
CA ARG A 39 -13.46 -8.42 -8.31
C ARG A 39 -12.98 -9.27 -9.47
N VAL A 40 -13.74 -9.25 -10.56
CA VAL A 40 -13.37 -9.88 -11.82
C VAL A 40 -12.66 -8.86 -12.70
N MET A 41 -11.43 -9.17 -13.10
CA MET A 41 -10.58 -8.31 -13.93
C MET A 41 -10.13 -9.05 -15.18
N LYS A 42 -9.94 -8.33 -16.27
CA LYS A 42 -9.31 -8.87 -17.48
C LYS A 42 -7.84 -8.48 -17.51
N LYS A 43 -6.94 -9.45 -17.47
CA LYS A 43 -5.51 -9.26 -17.58
C LYS A 43 -5.13 -9.23 -19.07
N LEU A 44 -4.64 -8.08 -19.52
CA LEU A 44 -4.27 -7.82 -20.90
C LEU A 44 -2.79 -7.46 -20.99
N GLN A 45 -2.19 -7.79 -22.13
CA GLN A 45 -0.76 -7.56 -22.39
C GLN A 45 -0.62 -6.66 -23.61
N ILE A 46 0.09 -5.55 -23.43
CA ILE A 46 0.35 -4.58 -24.49
C ILE A 46 1.85 -4.60 -24.79
N MET A 47 2.19 -4.86 -26.05
CA MET A 47 3.56 -4.87 -26.53
C MET A 47 3.91 -3.50 -27.10
N ALA A 48 5.04 -2.98 -26.63
CA ALA A 48 5.66 -1.77 -27.12
C ALA A 48 6.41 -1.98 -28.43
N VAL A 49 6.63 -0.91 -29.20
CA VAL A 49 7.54 -0.91 -30.37
C VAL A 49 8.99 -1.28 -29.98
N ASN A 50 9.40 -1.01 -28.74
CA ASN A 50 10.70 -1.43 -28.22
C ASN A 50 10.77 -2.91 -27.78
N GLY A 51 9.72 -3.70 -28.02
CA GLY A 51 9.65 -5.13 -27.69
C GLY A 51 9.30 -5.45 -26.23
N LYS A 52 9.18 -4.47 -25.33
CA LYS A 52 8.74 -4.69 -23.95
C LYS A 52 7.24 -4.97 -23.90
N THR A 53 6.83 -5.98 -23.14
CA THR A 53 5.42 -6.29 -22.91
C THR A 53 5.00 -5.84 -21.52
N SER A 54 4.06 -4.91 -21.44
CA SER A 54 3.46 -4.43 -20.18
C SER A 54 2.13 -5.15 -19.90
N VAL A 55 1.92 -5.55 -18.66
CA VAL A 55 0.71 -6.26 -18.22
C VAL A 55 -0.21 -5.30 -17.47
N TYR A 56 -1.48 -5.26 -17.88
CA TYR A 56 -2.51 -4.42 -17.27
C TYR A 56 -3.71 -5.24 -16.81
N TYR A 57 -4.33 -4.81 -15.71
CA TYR A 57 -5.67 -5.23 -15.32
C TYR A 57 -6.68 -4.21 -15.83
N LEU A 58 -7.61 -4.65 -16.67
CA LEU A 58 -8.82 -3.92 -16.98
C LEU A 58 -9.91 -4.35 -16.00
N GLN A 59 -10.19 -3.47 -15.05
CA GLN A 59 -11.28 -3.63 -14.10
C GLN A 59 -12.51 -2.91 -14.64
N ARG A 60 -13.65 -3.61 -14.65
CA ARG A 60 -14.97 -2.99 -14.80
C ARG A 60 -15.62 -2.87 -13.44
N SER A 61 -16.28 -1.74 -13.21
CA SER A 61 -16.93 -1.44 -11.94
C SER A 61 -18.39 -1.09 -12.18
N VAL A 62 -19.23 -1.39 -11.20
CA VAL A 62 -20.64 -0.97 -11.21
C VAL A 62 -20.73 0.53 -10.91
N PHE A 63 -19.84 1.03 -10.07
CA PHE A 63 -19.79 2.43 -9.69
C PHE A 63 -18.91 3.23 -10.63
N LYS A 64 -19.18 4.54 -10.68
CA LYS A 64 -18.38 5.46 -11.49
C LYS A 64 -16.95 5.53 -10.95
N GLU A 65 -15.99 5.13 -11.77
CA GLU A 65 -14.57 5.22 -11.46
C GLU A 65 -14.13 6.68 -11.57
N LYS A 66 -13.40 7.15 -10.55
CA LYS A 66 -12.84 8.50 -10.48
C LYS A 66 -11.33 8.40 -10.47
N THR A 67 -10.66 9.45 -10.95
CA THR A 67 -9.21 9.53 -10.84
C THR A 67 -8.83 9.59 -9.36
N ASN A 68 -7.97 8.67 -8.93
CA ASN A 68 -7.59 8.60 -7.52
C ASN A 68 -6.55 9.70 -7.19
N CYS A 69 -7.03 10.78 -6.55
CA CYS A 69 -6.19 11.91 -6.10
C CYS A 69 -5.07 11.45 -5.15
N CYS A 70 -5.32 10.43 -4.32
CA CYS A 70 -4.29 9.87 -3.46
C CYS A 70 -3.16 9.23 -4.28
N GLN A 71 -3.45 8.49 -5.36
CA GLN A 71 -2.41 7.92 -6.21
C GLN A 71 -1.59 9.01 -6.92
N GLN A 72 -2.22 10.12 -7.31
CA GLN A 72 -1.50 11.28 -7.85
C GLN A 72 -0.54 11.87 -6.81
N TYR A 73 -1.02 12.05 -5.57
CA TYR A 73 -0.18 12.50 -4.47
C TYR A 73 1.01 11.55 -4.23
N LEU A 74 0.79 10.23 -4.24
CA LEU A 74 1.89 9.27 -4.08
C LEU A 74 2.92 9.35 -5.22
N GLN A 75 2.51 9.67 -6.46
CA GLN A 75 3.45 9.97 -7.56
C GLN A 75 4.25 11.25 -7.29
N ILE A 76 3.62 12.28 -6.71
CA ILE A 76 4.31 13.50 -6.28
C ILE A 76 5.34 13.16 -5.21
N VAL A 77 4.95 12.43 -4.16
CA VAL A 77 5.85 12.00 -3.07
C VAL A 77 7.04 11.22 -3.61
N LYS A 78 6.83 10.31 -4.56
CA LYS A 78 7.92 9.60 -5.25
C LYS A 78 8.96 10.58 -5.82
N THR A 79 8.54 11.69 -6.43
CA THR A 79 9.49 12.71 -6.92
C THR A 79 10.17 13.51 -5.81
N LEU A 80 9.48 13.77 -4.70
CA LEU A 80 10.04 14.48 -3.55
C LEU A 80 11.16 13.65 -2.90
N LEU A 81 10.93 12.35 -2.69
CA LEU A 81 11.88 11.43 -2.08
C LEU A 81 13.18 11.27 -2.88
N VAL A 82 13.11 11.35 -4.21
CA VAL A 82 14.31 11.26 -5.07
C VAL A 82 15.12 12.55 -5.03
N LYS A 83 14.48 13.70 -4.80
CA LYS A 83 15.16 15.01 -4.77
C LYS A 83 15.89 15.27 -3.45
N GLU A 84 15.46 14.65 -2.36
CA GLU A 84 16.04 14.87 -1.03
C GLU A 84 17.23 13.94 -0.77
N ARG A 85 18.34 14.51 -0.27
CA ARG A 85 19.63 13.80 -0.17
C ARG A 85 19.56 12.52 0.67
N GLU A 86 18.94 12.60 1.84
CA GLU A 86 18.92 11.49 2.81
C GLU A 86 18.01 10.34 2.36
N THR A 87 16.90 10.65 1.71
CA THR A 87 15.98 9.65 1.14
C THR A 87 16.54 9.06 -0.16
N ALA A 88 17.18 9.86 -1.01
CA ALA A 88 17.84 9.42 -2.23
C ALA A 88 19.02 8.48 -1.94
N ARG A 89 19.85 8.79 -0.93
CA ARG A 89 20.96 7.91 -0.50
C ARG A 89 20.48 6.53 -0.06
N ARG A 90 19.28 6.46 0.53
CA ARG A 90 18.63 5.21 0.96
C ARG A 90 17.80 4.56 -0.14
N HIS A 91 17.74 5.18 -1.33
CA HIS A 91 16.90 4.78 -2.45
C HIS A 91 15.43 4.57 -2.04
N LEU A 92 14.91 5.48 -1.21
CA LEU A 92 13.50 5.47 -0.81
C LEU A 92 12.64 6.01 -1.95
N PHE A 93 11.54 5.34 -2.23
CA PHE A 93 10.53 5.77 -3.17
C PHE A 93 9.20 5.10 -2.80
N VAL A 94 8.09 5.66 -3.25
CA VAL A 94 6.79 4.96 -3.22
C VAL A 94 6.57 4.32 -4.58
N PHE A 95 6.21 3.03 -4.59
CA PHE A 95 5.73 2.41 -5.81
C PHE A 95 4.23 2.64 -6.00
N THR A 96 3.90 3.22 -7.14
CA THR A 96 2.55 3.66 -7.51
C THR A 96 2.24 3.10 -8.89
N PRO A 97 1.42 2.04 -8.99
CA PRO A 97 1.01 1.50 -10.28
C PRO A 97 0.23 2.56 -11.06
N THR A 98 0.48 2.63 -12.37
CA THR A 98 -0.26 3.56 -13.24
C THR A 98 -1.73 3.17 -13.26
N GLN A 99 -2.60 4.12 -12.96
CA GLN A 99 -4.05 3.98 -13.05
C GLN A 99 -4.57 4.95 -14.11
N LEU A 100 -5.32 4.42 -15.08
CA LEU A 100 -5.94 5.19 -16.14
C LEU A 100 -7.44 4.87 -16.18
N VAL A 101 -8.28 5.89 -15.97
CA VAL A 101 -9.72 5.77 -16.14
C VAL A 101 -10.03 5.80 -17.64
N VAL A 102 -10.40 4.64 -18.20
CA VAL A 102 -10.65 4.47 -19.64
C VAL A 102 -12.11 4.78 -20.00
N SER A 103 -13.01 4.56 -19.05
CA SER A 103 -14.43 4.88 -19.17
C SER A 103 -14.98 5.22 -17.79
N ALA A 104 -16.18 5.80 -17.73
CA ALA A 104 -16.88 6.07 -16.47
C ALA A 104 -16.98 4.84 -15.55
N HIS A 105 -16.94 3.62 -16.11
CA HIS A 105 -17.08 2.36 -15.39
C HIS A 105 -15.90 1.39 -15.63
N ALA A 106 -14.78 1.89 -16.14
CA ALA A 106 -13.62 1.05 -16.46
C ALA A 106 -12.29 1.71 -16.09
N LEU A 107 -11.49 0.99 -15.31
CA LEU A 107 -10.16 1.38 -14.88
C LEU A 107 -9.13 0.42 -15.46
N LEU A 108 -8.09 0.96 -16.08
CA LEU A 108 -6.92 0.23 -16.50
C LEU A 108 -5.79 0.46 -15.48
N MET A 109 -5.32 -0.60 -14.86
CA MET A 109 -4.26 -0.56 -13.86
C MET A 109 -3.04 -1.33 -14.35
N ASP A 110 -1.87 -0.71 -14.26
CA ASP A 110 -0.59 -1.36 -14.53
C ASP A 110 -0.25 -2.35 -13.40
N CYS A 111 0.12 -3.57 -13.77
CA CYS A 111 0.59 -4.57 -12.82
C CYS A 111 2.08 -4.37 -12.48
N GLY A 112 2.75 -3.45 -13.18
CA GLY A 112 4.14 -3.08 -13.03
C GLY A 112 5.14 -4.14 -13.52
N GLY A 113 4.68 -5.12 -14.29
CA GLY A 113 5.54 -6.08 -14.99
C GLY A 113 5.76 -5.63 -16.43
N ALA A 114 6.99 -5.23 -16.77
CA ALA A 114 7.45 -5.14 -18.15
C ALA A 114 8.38 -6.34 -18.40
N TYR A 115 7.89 -7.37 -19.08
CA TYR A 115 8.68 -8.55 -19.39
C TYR A 115 9.33 -8.38 -20.76
N SER A 116 10.61 -8.71 -20.86
CA SER A 116 11.23 -8.98 -22.17
C SER A 116 10.65 -10.31 -22.65
N MET A 117 10.13 -10.36 -23.88
CA MET A 117 9.62 -11.59 -24.49
C MET A 117 10.79 -12.55 -24.79
N SER A 118 11.37 -13.16 -23.77
CA SER A 118 11.96 -14.48 -23.91
C SER A 118 10.83 -15.50 -23.77
N SER A 119 10.90 -16.60 -24.51
CA SER A 119 9.89 -17.62 -24.80
C SER A 119 9.32 -18.40 -23.59
N VAL A 120 9.35 -17.85 -22.38
CA VAL A 120 8.78 -18.39 -21.15
C VAL A 120 7.35 -17.89 -20.96
N ALA A 121 6.52 -18.05 -22.00
CA ALA A 121 5.12 -17.65 -22.02
C ALA A 121 4.15 -18.83 -21.83
N THR A 122 4.57 -19.90 -21.14
CA THR A 122 3.68 -21.02 -20.82
C THR A 122 3.14 -20.98 -19.40
N LYS A 123 3.81 -20.32 -18.45
CA LYS A 123 3.25 -19.97 -17.13
C LYS A 123 3.93 -18.70 -16.61
N PRO A 124 3.29 -17.51 -16.61
CA PRO A 124 3.84 -16.36 -15.90
C PRO A 124 3.91 -16.76 -14.42
N HIS A 125 5.13 -16.88 -13.90
CA HIS A 125 5.39 -17.52 -12.62
C HIS A 125 4.51 -16.94 -11.51
N ILE A 126 3.79 -17.82 -10.81
CA ILE A 126 2.95 -17.53 -9.63
C ILE A 126 3.73 -16.75 -8.56
N PHE A 127 5.06 -16.82 -8.59
CA PHE A 127 5.94 -16.11 -7.67
C PHE A 127 6.37 -14.70 -8.14
N ASP A 128 5.81 -14.09 -9.18
CA ASP A 128 6.20 -12.70 -9.52
C ASP A 128 5.64 -11.66 -8.54
N MET A 129 4.53 -11.98 -7.87
CA MET A 129 3.83 -11.08 -6.95
C MET A 129 3.35 -11.84 -5.72
N ILE A 130 3.73 -11.34 -4.56
CA ILE A 130 3.26 -11.81 -3.26
C ILE A 130 2.09 -10.94 -2.84
N ARG A 131 0.96 -11.56 -2.54
CA ARG A 131 -0.21 -10.89 -1.99
C ARG A 131 -0.43 -11.44 -0.60
N PRO A 132 -0.31 -10.61 0.45
CA PRO A 132 -0.51 -11.06 1.83
C PRO A 132 -1.83 -11.82 2.03
N LEU A 133 -2.93 -11.39 1.39
CA LEU A 133 -4.21 -12.10 1.46
C LEU A 133 -4.16 -13.50 0.82
N ASP A 134 -3.53 -13.65 -0.34
CA ASP A 134 -3.40 -14.95 -1.03
C ASP A 134 -2.48 -15.89 -0.22
N VAL A 135 -1.42 -15.35 0.38
CA VAL A 135 -0.53 -16.09 1.31
C VAL A 135 -1.34 -16.59 2.51
N PHE A 136 -2.16 -15.72 3.11
CA PHE A 136 -3.03 -16.11 4.21
C PHE A 136 -4.07 -17.15 3.77
N ALA A 137 -4.63 -17.05 2.57
CA ALA A 137 -5.57 -18.05 2.07
C ALA A 137 -4.91 -19.42 1.82
N GLU A 138 -3.70 -19.45 1.26
CA GLU A 138 -2.98 -20.69 0.94
C GLU A 138 -2.43 -21.37 2.21
N TYR A 139 -1.72 -20.63 3.05
CA TYR A 139 -1.09 -21.17 4.27
C TYR A 139 -2.03 -21.19 5.48
N GLY A 140 -3.06 -20.35 5.51
CA GLY A 140 -4.14 -20.44 6.50
C GLY A 140 -4.95 -21.73 6.30
N MET A 141 -5.14 -22.18 5.06
CA MET A 141 -5.80 -23.47 4.79
C MET A 141 -5.00 -24.67 5.30
N THR A 142 -3.66 -24.62 5.36
CA THR A 142 -2.89 -25.67 6.06
C THR A 142 -3.21 -25.75 7.55
N PHE A 143 -3.71 -24.66 8.16
CA PHE A 143 -4.27 -24.64 9.51
C PHE A 143 -5.81 -24.75 9.53
N GLY A 144 -6.43 -25.03 8.38
CA GLY A 144 -7.88 -25.23 8.24
C GLY A 144 -8.73 -23.95 8.22
N MET A 145 -8.14 -22.76 8.06
CA MET A 145 -8.85 -21.48 8.12
C MET A 145 -8.68 -20.64 6.86
N ARG A 146 -9.80 -20.26 6.22
CA ARG A 146 -9.80 -19.24 5.16
C ARG A 146 -9.86 -17.84 5.76
N PRO A 147 -9.47 -16.79 5.01
CA PRO A 147 -9.55 -15.42 5.52
C PRO A 147 -10.95 -15.01 5.95
N ASP A 148 -11.97 -15.40 5.19
CA ASP A 148 -13.38 -15.12 5.51
C ASP A 148 -13.85 -15.91 6.74
N ASP A 149 -13.41 -17.16 6.89
CA ASP A 149 -13.75 -17.99 8.06
C ASP A 149 -13.21 -17.38 9.35
N ALA A 150 -12.01 -16.77 9.29
CA ALA A 150 -11.42 -16.06 10.42
C ALA A 150 -12.27 -14.85 10.87
N ILE A 151 -12.83 -14.11 9.91
CA ILE A 151 -13.73 -12.99 10.20
C ILE A 151 -15.02 -13.49 10.86
N THR A 152 -15.65 -14.52 10.28
CA THR A 152 -16.89 -15.09 10.82
C THR A 152 -16.66 -15.63 12.23
N MET A 153 -15.58 -16.40 12.44
CA MET A 153 -15.22 -16.93 13.75
C MET A 153 -14.96 -15.83 14.79
N PHE A 154 -14.36 -14.71 14.39
CA PHE A 154 -14.15 -13.57 15.29
C PHE A 154 -15.49 -12.99 15.77
N TYR A 155 -16.45 -12.79 14.85
CA TYR A 155 -17.79 -12.31 15.21
C TYR A 155 -18.60 -13.34 16.01
N ASP A 156 -18.49 -14.63 15.69
CA ASP A 156 -19.17 -15.69 16.43
C ASP A 156 -18.67 -15.77 17.89
N ARG A 157 -17.34 -15.65 18.10
CA ARG A 157 -16.75 -15.62 19.45
C ARG A 157 -17.20 -14.38 20.24
N ILE A 158 -17.30 -13.22 19.58
CA ILE A 158 -17.85 -12.01 20.21
C ILE A 158 -19.32 -12.20 20.58
N ALA A 159 -20.12 -12.78 19.69
CA ALA A 159 -21.55 -12.98 19.92
C ALA A 159 -21.83 -14.04 21.01
N ALA A 160 -20.96 -15.03 21.16
CA ALA A 160 -21.08 -16.08 22.16
C ALA A 160 -20.59 -15.65 23.57
N SER A 161 -19.80 -14.58 23.65
CA SER A 161 -19.18 -14.14 24.91
C SER A 161 -19.99 -13.01 25.55
N GLU A 162 -20.18 -13.10 26.87
CA GLU A 162 -20.82 -12.03 27.66
C GLU A 162 -19.76 -11.25 28.44
N GLY A 163 -19.81 -9.91 28.40
CA GLY A 163 -18.82 -9.06 29.09
C GLY A 163 -18.54 -7.74 28.39
N CYS A 164 -17.47 -7.06 28.80
CA CYS A 164 -17.01 -5.82 28.16
C CYS A 164 -16.49 -6.13 26.75
N LEU A 165 -16.97 -5.39 25.75
CA LEU A 165 -16.59 -5.60 24.34
C LEU A 165 -15.08 -5.53 24.12
N ASP A 166 -14.40 -4.56 24.75
CA ASP A 166 -12.95 -4.37 24.57
C ASP A 166 -12.13 -5.56 25.07
N THR A 167 -12.52 -6.14 26.22
CA THR A 167 -11.84 -7.33 26.77
C THR A 167 -12.13 -8.56 25.93
N ILE A 168 -13.38 -8.75 25.49
CA ILE A 168 -13.77 -9.87 24.62
C ILE A 168 -13.01 -9.79 23.28
N MET A 169 -12.92 -8.61 22.67
CA MET A 169 -12.17 -8.41 21.42
C MET A 169 -10.70 -8.74 21.61
N LEU A 170 -10.09 -8.29 22.72
CA LEU A 170 -8.70 -8.60 23.04
C LEU A 170 -8.46 -10.09 23.26
N ASP A 171 -9.30 -10.76 24.05
CA ASP A 171 -9.18 -12.18 24.35
C ASP A 171 -9.42 -13.02 23.09
N THR A 172 -10.39 -12.62 22.27
CA THR A 172 -10.66 -13.24 20.96
C THR A 172 -9.43 -13.09 20.06
N TYR A 173 -8.90 -11.88 19.89
CA TYR A 173 -7.69 -11.61 19.10
C TYR A 173 -6.48 -12.42 19.60
N ARG A 174 -6.28 -12.47 20.92
CA ARG A 174 -5.23 -13.29 21.55
C ARG A 174 -5.45 -14.77 21.25
N GLY A 175 -6.68 -15.26 21.23
CA GLY A 175 -7.00 -16.61 20.77
C GLY A 175 -6.45 -16.87 19.36
N PHE A 176 -6.71 -15.98 18.40
CA PHE A 176 -6.20 -16.14 17.02
C PHE A 176 -4.67 -16.18 16.93
N VAL A 177 -3.96 -15.39 17.73
CA VAL A 177 -2.50 -15.25 17.67
C VAL A 177 -1.76 -16.26 18.56
N VAL A 178 -2.21 -16.46 19.81
CA VAL A 178 -1.55 -17.26 20.85
C VAL A 178 -1.92 -18.72 20.78
N GLU A 179 -3.17 -19.06 20.47
CA GLU A 179 -3.60 -20.45 20.26
C GLU A 179 -3.16 -20.99 18.88
N ASN A 180 -2.37 -20.21 18.12
CA ASN A 180 -1.78 -20.53 16.81
C ASN A 180 -2.80 -20.88 15.71
N PHE A 181 -4.03 -20.38 15.78
CA PHE A 181 -4.95 -20.44 14.63
C PHE A 181 -4.32 -19.76 13.41
N ILE A 182 -3.58 -18.66 13.63
CA ILE A 182 -2.86 -17.93 12.59
C ILE A 182 -1.47 -17.58 13.12
N GLY A 183 -0.47 -18.41 12.79
CA GLY A 183 0.90 -18.23 13.23
C GLY A 183 1.53 -16.90 12.73
N PRO A 184 2.36 -16.23 13.54
CA PRO A 184 3.00 -14.96 13.14
C PRO A 184 4.11 -15.15 12.10
N SER A 185 4.56 -16.38 11.84
CA SER A 185 5.65 -16.68 10.90
C SER A 185 5.18 -17.04 9.49
N ILE A 186 3.87 -17.06 9.21
CA ILE A 186 3.31 -17.53 7.94
C ILE A 186 3.90 -16.75 6.76
N LEU A 187 3.87 -15.41 6.81
CA LEU A 187 4.42 -14.58 5.74
C LEU A 187 5.93 -14.79 5.56
N GLN A 188 6.65 -14.95 6.67
CA GLN A 188 8.11 -15.18 6.63
C GLN A 188 8.44 -16.53 5.99
N ASN A 189 7.78 -17.60 6.41
CA ASN A 189 7.99 -18.95 5.91
C ASN A 189 7.64 -19.04 4.42
N TYR A 190 6.52 -18.43 4.01
CA TYR A 190 6.12 -18.32 2.61
C TYR A 190 7.23 -17.73 1.73
N VAL A 191 7.84 -16.63 2.20
CA VAL A 191 8.91 -15.95 1.49
C VAL A 191 10.18 -16.79 1.49
N LEU A 192 10.57 -17.32 2.65
CA LEU A 192 11.79 -18.13 2.81
C LEU A 192 11.81 -19.36 1.90
N GLU A 193 10.69 -20.07 1.78
CA GLU A 193 10.59 -21.27 0.94
C GLU A 193 10.82 -21.00 -0.56
N ARG A 194 10.63 -19.76 -1.00
CA ARG A 194 10.67 -19.39 -2.42
C ARG A 194 11.94 -18.63 -2.82
N PHE A 195 12.71 -18.12 -1.86
CA PHE A 195 14.04 -17.56 -2.12
C PHE A 195 15.11 -18.63 -1.92
N THR A 196 15.80 -19.01 -3.01
CA THR A 196 16.88 -20.02 -2.95
C THR A 196 18.20 -19.49 -2.40
N ASP A 197 18.43 -18.16 -2.48
CA ASP A 197 19.66 -17.50 -2.04
C ASP A 197 19.39 -16.57 -0.85
N PRO A 198 20.13 -16.74 0.27
CA PRO A 198 20.00 -15.89 1.45
C PRO A 198 20.27 -14.41 1.17
N THR A 199 21.14 -14.08 0.20
CA THR A 199 21.45 -12.68 -0.13
C THR A 199 20.27 -11.98 -0.76
N TYR A 200 19.63 -12.60 -1.75
CA TYR A 200 18.39 -12.09 -2.34
C TYR A 200 17.25 -11.98 -1.33
N TYR A 201 17.11 -12.95 -0.41
CA TYR A 201 16.12 -12.85 0.67
C TYR A 201 16.37 -11.64 1.58
N TYR A 202 17.62 -11.42 2.02
CA TYR A 202 17.96 -10.28 2.86
C TYR A 202 17.71 -8.94 2.15
N LEU A 203 18.12 -8.83 0.89
CA LEU A 203 17.88 -7.62 0.08
C LEU A 203 16.38 -7.38 -0.12
N PHE A 204 15.61 -8.44 -0.38
CA PHE A 204 14.15 -8.37 -0.50
C PHE A 204 13.52 -7.84 0.79
N ARG A 205 13.83 -8.45 1.94
CA ARG A 205 13.32 -8.04 3.26
C ARG A 205 13.67 -6.59 3.59
N LYS A 206 14.92 -6.18 3.38
CA LYS A 206 15.38 -4.80 3.55
C LYS A 206 14.60 -3.81 2.69
N ARG A 207 14.36 -4.14 1.43
CA ARG A 207 13.60 -3.28 0.51
C ARG A 207 12.13 -3.18 0.90
N VAL A 208 11.51 -4.27 1.31
CA VAL A 208 10.13 -4.25 1.83
C VAL A 208 10.04 -3.38 3.09
N ALA A 209 11.00 -3.48 4.01
CA ALA A 209 11.06 -2.64 5.21
C ALA A 209 11.10 -1.15 4.86
N GLN A 210 11.94 -0.76 3.89
CA GLN A 210 12.04 0.61 3.42
C GLN A 210 10.75 1.09 2.74
N GLN A 211 10.13 0.27 1.88
CA GLN A 211 8.88 0.64 1.19
C GLN A 211 7.72 0.77 2.18
N LEU A 212 7.61 -0.17 3.13
CA LEU A 212 6.59 -0.11 4.18
C LEU A 212 6.79 1.13 5.06
N ALA A 213 8.02 1.48 5.43
CA ALA A 213 8.28 2.68 6.22
C ALA A 213 7.78 3.96 5.55
N VAL A 214 7.98 4.10 4.24
CA VAL A 214 7.48 5.25 3.50
C VAL A 214 5.95 5.29 3.56
N VAL A 215 5.31 4.16 3.30
CA VAL A 215 3.85 4.05 3.28
C VAL A 215 3.24 4.29 4.67
N SER A 216 3.82 3.72 5.72
CA SER A 216 3.41 3.92 7.12
C SER A 216 3.51 5.38 7.57
N VAL A 217 4.56 6.11 7.17
CA VAL A 217 4.68 7.54 7.46
C VAL A 217 3.59 8.35 6.76
N LEU A 218 3.21 7.96 5.53
CA LEU A 218 2.11 8.61 4.82
C LEU A 218 0.76 8.29 5.47
N GLU A 219 0.53 7.06 5.95
CA GLU A 219 -0.64 6.73 6.77
C GLU A 219 -0.71 7.56 8.05
N LEU A 220 0.43 7.76 8.72
CA LEU A 220 0.53 8.54 9.95
C LEU A 220 0.28 10.03 9.71
N LEU A 221 1.05 10.68 8.83
CA LEU A 221 1.03 12.14 8.65
C LEU A 221 -0.09 12.63 7.71
N VAL A 222 -0.33 11.89 6.62
CA VAL A 222 -1.27 12.29 5.55
C VAL A 222 -2.64 11.65 5.75
N ARG A 223 -2.79 10.81 6.78
CA ARG A 223 -4.04 10.10 7.09
C ARG A 223 -4.58 9.34 5.88
N LEU A 224 -3.72 8.58 5.20
CA LEU A 224 -4.18 7.64 4.17
C LEU A 224 -5.12 6.59 4.79
N SER A 225 -6.04 6.03 4.01
CA SER A 225 -6.92 4.95 4.45
C SER A 225 -6.10 3.76 5.00
N PRO A 226 -6.63 2.98 5.96
CA PRO A 226 -5.92 1.80 6.46
C PRO A 226 -5.53 0.87 5.32
N LEU A 227 -4.32 0.32 5.38
CA LEU A 227 -3.83 -0.62 4.37
C LEU A 227 -4.49 -1.99 4.58
N PHE A 228 -5.40 -2.40 3.69
CA PHE A 228 -6.03 -3.74 3.75
C PHE A 228 -5.16 -4.82 3.09
N LEU A 229 -5.31 -6.11 3.47
CA LEU A 229 -4.48 -7.19 2.89
C LEU A 229 -4.75 -7.39 1.40
N ASP A 230 -6.00 -7.20 1.00
CA ASP A 230 -6.40 -7.31 -0.40
C ASP A 230 -5.81 -6.18 -1.26
N ASP A 231 -5.52 -5.03 -0.64
CA ASP A 231 -5.01 -3.84 -1.32
C ASP A 231 -3.50 -3.94 -1.58
N VAL A 232 -2.79 -4.81 -0.85
CA VAL A 232 -1.33 -4.91 -0.91
C VAL A 232 -0.90 -5.99 -1.88
N TYR A 233 0.09 -5.66 -2.70
CA TYR A 233 0.93 -6.68 -3.31
C TYR A 233 2.39 -6.23 -3.32
N ILE A 234 3.29 -7.20 -3.24
CA ILE A 234 4.73 -7.01 -3.21
C ILE A 234 5.32 -7.75 -4.40
N ARG A 235 6.06 -7.06 -5.26
CA ARG A 235 6.77 -7.73 -6.36
C ARG A 235 8.00 -8.45 -5.82
N THR A 236 8.18 -9.72 -6.14
CA THR A 236 9.33 -10.52 -5.67
C THR A 236 10.64 -10.08 -6.26
N SER A 237 10.66 -9.78 -7.56
CA SER A 237 11.88 -9.40 -8.28
C SER A 237 12.45 -8.05 -7.86
N THR A 238 11.60 -7.10 -7.45
CA THR A 238 12.04 -5.73 -7.10
C THR A 238 11.73 -5.32 -5.68
N ALA A 239 11.07 -6.17 -4.89
CA ALA A 239 10.58 -5.87 -3.55
C ALA A 239 9.75 -4.57 -3.45
N GLN A 240 9.02 -4.25 -4.53
CA GLN A 240 8.19 -3.05 -4.60
C GLN A 240 6.83 -3.35 -3.98
N LEU A 241 6.48 -2.60 -2.93
CA LEU A 241 5.18 -2.67 -2.28
C LEU A 241 4.22 -1.70 -2.96
N ALA A 242 3.09 -2.22 -3.41
CA ALA A 242 2.06 -1.47 -4.10
C ALA A 242 0.76 -1.50 -3.31
N ALA A 243 0.14 -0.34 -3.18
CA ALA A 243 -1.16 -0.17 -2.55
C ALA A 243 -2.04 0.76 -3.42
N PRO A 244 -2.58 0.25 -4.55
CA PRO A 244 -3.33 1.04 -5.53
C PRO A 244 -4.62 1.67 -4.99
N ARG A 245 -5.16 1.16 -3.88
CA ARG A 245 -6.47 1.55 -3.36
C ARG A 245 -6.42 2.52 -2.19
N TYR A 246 -5.25 3.06 -1.86
CA TYR A 246 -5.18 4.16 -0.91
C TYR A 246 -6.09 5.31 -1.32
N THR A 247 -6.77 5.86 -0.32
CA THR A 247 -7.57 7.07 -0.39
C THR A 247 -7.23 7.96 0.79
N PHE A 248 -7.61 9.23 0.78
CA PHE A 248 -7.46 10.09 1.96
C PHE A 248 -8.56 9.80 2.98
N ALA A 249 -8.24 9.70 4.26
CA ALA A 249 -9.25 9.66 5.32
C ALA A 249 -9.44 11.08 5.88
N LEU A 250 -10.58 11.67 5.54
CA LEU A 250 -10.91 13.06 5.86
C LEU A 250 -11.59 13.21 7.23
N ASP A 251 -11.61 12.16 8.05
CA ASP A 251 -12.24 12.17 9.38
C ASP A 251 -11.33 12.91 10.37
N ILE A 252 -11.49 14.23 10.42
CA ILE A 252 -10.60 15.17 11.12
C ILE A 252 -10.67 15.07 12.67
N GLY A 253 -11.61 14.29 13.22
CA GLY A 253 -11.85 14.17 14.67
C GLY A 253 -11.62 12.80 15.30
N ILE A 254 -11.42 11.75 14.51
CA ILE A 254 -11.30 10.38 15.03
C ILE A 254 -9.82 10.06 15.22
N GLU A 255 -9.42 9.81 16.47
CA GLU A 255 -8.08 9.32 16.77
C GLU A 255 -7.96 7.85 16.33
N ARG A 256 -6.95 7.56 15.52
CA ARG A 256 -6.66 6.20 15.11
C ARG A 256 -5.86 5.49 16.18
N LYS A 257 -6.43 4.41 16.71
CA LYS A 257 -5.77 3.53 17.68
C LYS A 257 -4.50 2.90 17.08
N VAL A 258 -4.61 2.42 15.85
CA VAL A 258 -3.49 1.91 15.05
C VAL A 258 -3.06 2.99 14.04
N PRO A 259 -1.86 3.58 14.16
CA PRO A 259 -1.42 4.67 13.29
C PRO A 259 -1.12 4.22 11.85
N PHE A 260 -0.60 3.00 11.70
CA PHE A 260 -0.27 2.37 10.41
C PHE A 260 -0.23 0.85 10.60
N ARG A 261 -0.31 0.09 9.50
CA ARG A 261 -0.27 -1.37 9.56
C ARG A 261 1.09 -1.92 10.01
N LEU A 262 1.12 -2.54 11.18
CA LEU A 262 2.21 -3.38 11.64
C LEU A 262 1.66 -4.59 12.44
N THR A 263 1.09 -5.54 11.71
CA THR A 263 0.50 -6.77 12.24
C THR A 263 1.58 -7.78 12.66
N PRO A 264 1.25 -8.82 13.44
CA PRO A 264 2.22 -9.81 13.92
C PRO A 264 3.02 -10.47 12.78
N ASN A 265 2.38 -10.81 11.66
CA ASN A 265 3.05 -11.43 10.52
C ASN A 265 4.02 -10.48 9.80
N LEU A 266 3.67 -9.21 9.64
CA LEU A 266 4.58 -8.19 9.12
C LEU A 266 5.74 -7.92 10.10
N GLN A 267 5.45 -7.82 11.39
CA GLN A 267 6.47 -7.62 12.42
C GLN A 267 7.48 -8.78 12.42
N TRP A 268 7.01 -10.02 12.37
CA TRP A 268 7.86 -11.20 12.36
C TRP A 268 8.70 -11.29 11.07
N PHE A 269 8.08 -11.00 9.92
CA PHE A 269 8.77 -10.91 8.64
C PHE A 269 9.88 -9.84 8.65
N LEU A 270 9.62 -8.66 9.20
CA LEU A 270 10.59 -7.57 9.29
C LEU A 270 11.68 -7.84 10.33
N GLY A 271 11.38 -8.40 11.49
CA GLY A 271 12.31 -8.62 12.61
C GLY A 271 13.31 -7.47 12.79
N MET A 272 14.62 -7.75 12.76
CA MET A 272 15.65 -6.72 13.01
C MET A 272 15.67 -5.56 12.01
N THR A 273 15.08 -5.70 10.81
CA THR A 273 15.00 -4.57 9.87
C THR A 273 13.99 -3.51 10.31
N LEU A 274 13.14 -3.82 11.30
CA LEU A 274 12.18 -2.88 11.87
C LEU A 274 12.87 -1.74 12.63
N GLU A 275 13.80 -2.07 13.53
CA GLU A 275 14.55 -1.09 14.33
C GLU A 275 15.67 -0.43 13.52
N GLY A 276 16.19 -1.13 12.51
CA GLY A 276 17.20 -0.61 11.59
C GLY A 276 16.59 0.13 10.41
N ASP A 277 16.45 -0.55 9.27
CA ASP A 277 16.10 0.07 7.99
C ASP A 277 14.74 0.81 8.01
N TYR A 278 13.72 0.25 8.67
CA TYR A 278 12.38 0.85 8.70
C TYR A 278 12.34 2.14 9.52
N LEU A 279 12.82 2.12 10.76
CA LEU A 279 12.80 3.29 11.66
C LEU A 279 13.54 4.49 11.05
N TRP A 280 14.76 4.26 10.53
CA TRP A 280 15.56 5.32 9.94
C TRP A 280 15.05 5.77 8.56
N ALA A 281 14.40 4.88 7.81
CA ALA A 281 13.68 5.28 6.59
C ALA A 281 12.49 6.17 6.92
N ALA A 282 11.70 5.83 7.95
CA ALA A 282 10.57 6.62 8.39
C ALA A 282 10.98 8.04 8.80
N ALA A 283 12.02 8.17 9.65
CA ALA A 283 12.56 9.47 10.05
C ALA A 283 13.05 10.32 8.85
N ALA A 284 13.69 9.68 7.87
CA ALA A 284 14.15 10.37 6.65
C ALA A 284 12.97 10.88 5.79
N VAL A 285 11.89 10.09 5.69
CA VAL A 285 10.69 10.47 4.94
C VAL A 285 10.00 11.67 5.60
N ILE A 286 9.80 11.67 6.92
CA ILE A 286 9.19 12.79 7.65
C ILE A 286 9.94 14.09 7.37
N ARG A 287 11.27 14.07 7.51
CA ARG A 287 12.12 15.24 7.23
C ARG A 287 12.10 15.66 5.77
N CYS A 288 12.04 14.71 4.83
CA CYS A 288 11.90 15.01 3.42
C CYS A 288 10.57 15.73 3.12
N LEU A 289 9.47 15.22 3.65
CA LEU A 289 8.14 15.76 3.43
C LEU A 289 8.01 17.19 3.98
N PHE A 290 8.62 17.46 5.13
CA PHE A 290 8.74 18.79 5.70
C PHE A 290 9.59 19.73 4.82
N ARG A 291 10.84 19.35 4.50
CA ARG A 291 11.78 20.19 3.73
C ARG A 291 11.31 20.51 2.31
N ARG A 292 10.43 19.68 1.75
CA ARG A 292 9.91 19.82 0.38
C ARG A 292 8.51 20.42 0.34
N ASP A 293 8.03 20.96 1.45
CA ASP A 293 6.74 21.65 1.55
C ASP A 293 5.59 20.83 0.94
N GLN A 294 5.51 19.55 1.31
CA GLN A 294 4.52 18.61 0.74
C GLN A 294 3.08 19.15 0.77
N HIS A 295 2.79 19.99 1.77
CA HIS A 295 1.48 20.53 2.04
C HIS A 295 0.99 21.45 0.91
N LEU A 296 1.88 22.15 0.21
CA LEU A 296 1.52 23.00 -0.93
C LEU A 296 1.03 22.16 -2.11
N LEU A 297 1.60 20.98 -2.31
CA LEU A 297 1.24 20.05 -3.39
C LEU A 297 0.00 19.22 -3.05
N LEU A 298 -0.22 18.95 -1.77
CA LEU A 298 -1.34 18.17 -1.26
C LEU A 298 -2.65 18.98 -1.18
N ARG A 299 -2.58 20.28 -0.88
CA ARG A 299 -3.76 21.16 -0.72
C ARG A 299 -4.80 21.05 -1.85
N PRO A 300 -4.46 21.17 -3.16
CA PRO A 300 -5.46 21.06 -4.22
C PRO A 300 -6.09 19.66 -4.28
N LEU A 301 -5.30 18.60 -4.02
CA LEU A 301 -5.78 17.22 -4.06
C LEU A 301 -6.76 16.91 -2.92
N ILE A 302 -6.55 17.49 -1.75
CA ILE A 302 -7.48 17.37 -0.61
C ILE A 302 -8.77 18.14 -0.88
N LEU A 303 -8.69 19.35 -1.44
CA LEU A 303 -9.87 20.12 -1.81
C LEU A 303 -10.74 19.34 -2.82
N ASP A 304 -10.12 18.77 -3.85
CA ASP A 304 -10.81 17.93 -4.82
C ASP A 304 -11.48 16.72 -4.14
N GLU A 305 -10.78 16.04 -3.23
CA GLU A 305 -11.33 14.88 -2.52
C GLU A 305 -12.53 15.25 -1.63
N VAL A 306 -12.48 16.39 -0.92
CA VAL A 306 -13.57 16.90 -0.09
C VAL A 306 -14.81 17.21 -0.95
N ILE A 307 -14.62 17.91 -2.06
CA ILE A 307 -15.70 18.26 -3.00
C ILE A 307 -16.32 16.99 -3.63
N VAL A 308 -15.49 15.98 -3.90
CA VAL A 308 -15.92 14.74 -4.55
C VAL A 308 -16.70 13.82 -3.62
N ARG A 309 -16.41 13.86 -2.31
CA ARG A 309 -17.06 13.03 -1.29
C ARG A 309 -18.29 13.69 -0.66
N GLY A 310 -18.27 15.01 -0.51
CA GLY A 310 -19.35 15.75 0.13
C GLY A 310 -20.25 16.45 -0.86
N ASN A 311 -21.54 16.54 -0.53
CA ASN A 311 -22.46 17.51 -1.13
C ASN A 311 -22.37 18.84 -0.38
N HIS A 312 -21.15 19.31 -0.11
CA HIS A 312 -20.92 20.51 0.66
C HIS A 312 -20.91 21.75 -0.25
N ASP A 313 -21.39 22.87 0.29
CA ASP A 313 -21.15 24.18 -0.31
C ASP A 313 -19.64 24.42 -0.44
N GLN A 314 -19.23 25.12 -1.50
CA GLN A 314 -17.81 25.37 -1.80
C GLN A 314 -17.05 25.98 -0.61
N VAL A 315 -17.72 26.83 0.18
CA VAL A 315 -17.14 27.50 1.35
C VAL A 315 -16.84 26.50 2.47
N SER A 316 -17.76 25.58 2.77
CA SER A 316 -17.56 24.54 3.78
C SER A 316 -16.44 23.58 3.37
N ALA A 317 -16.44 23.15 2.10
CA ALA A 317 -15.39 22.28 1.57
C ALA A 317 -13.99 22.92 1.69
N CYS A 318 -13.88 24.23 1.43
CA CYS A 318 -12.64 24.97 1.63
C CYS A 318 -12.22 25.04 3.10
N ALA A 319 -13.17 25.21 4.02
CA ALA A 319 -12.89 25.24 5.45
C ALA A 319 -12.36 23.89 5.94
N ASP A 320 -13.03 22.80 5.61
CA ASP A 320 -12.66 21.43 5.99
C ASP A 320 -11.28 21.05 5.44
N ALA A 321 -11.04 21.34 4.15
CA ALA A 321 -9.73 21.11 3.52
C ALA A 321 -8.62 21.92 4.22
N ASN A 322 -8.88 23.18 4.57
CA ASN A 322 -7.89 24.00 5.26
C ASN A 322 -7.61 23.50 6.68
N ASP A 323 -8.62 23.02 7.40
CA ASP A 323 -8.43 22.49 8.76
C ASP A 323 -7.68 21.16 8.75
N PHE A 324 -7.93 20.29 7.77
CA PHE A 324 -7.11 19.11 7.51
C PHE A 324 -5.64 19.49 7.28
N MET A 325 -5.40 20.45 6.37
CA MET A 325 -4.05 20.90 6.03
C MET A 325 -3.33 21.55 7.22
N LYS A 326 -4.02 22.33 8.05
CA LYS A 326 -3.45 22.92 9.28
C LYS A 326 -2.96 21.85 10.24
N LYS A 327 -3.76 20.81 10.50
CA LYS A 327 -3.36 19.70 11.39
C LYS A 327 -2.16 18.94 10.83
N LEU A 328 -2.19 18.60 9.54
CA LEU A 328 -1.10 17.92 8.85
C LEU A 328 0.21 18.71 8.92
N VAL A 329 0.16 20.02 8.66
CA VAL A 329 1.33 20.90 8.74
C VAL A 329 1.86 20.99 10.16
N ALA A 330 0.98 21.15 11.16
CA ALA A 330 1.36 21.20 12.56
C ALA A 330 2.06 19.92 13.01
N GLU A 331 1.50 18.75 12.67
CA GLU A 331 2.05 17.45 13.01
C GLU A 331 3.38 17.18 12.29
N THR A 332 3.43 17.41 10.98
CA THR A 332 4.66 17.24 10.18
C THR A 332 5.78 18.15 10.68
N THR A 333 5.47 19.40 10.99
CA THR A 333 6.45 20.38 11.51
C THR A 333 6.95 19.98 12.90
N ARG A 334 6.04 19.56 13.79
CA ARG A 334 6.38 19.10 15.13
C ARG A 334 7.33 17.90 15.08
N MET A 335 7.03 16.88 14.27
CA MET A 335 7.90 15.69 14.16
C MET A 335 9.23 16.02 13.46
N ALA A 336 9.20 16.78 12.36
CA ALA A 336 10.41 17.02 11.56
C ALA A 336 11.42 17.95 12.23
N SER A 337 10.97 18.87 13.08
CA SER A 337 11.82 19.84 13.79
C SER A 337 12.55 19.26 15.01
N GLN A 338 12.14 18.08 15.49
CA GLN A 338 12.77 17.41 16.62
C GLN A 338 14.21 16.97 16.31
N GLU A 339 15.01 16.92 17.37
CA GLU A 339 16.30 16.26 17.36
C GLU A 339 16.16 14.78 16.97
N ALA A 340 17.25 14.20 16.46
CA ALA A 340 17.21 12.83 15.94
C ALA A 340 16.77 11.79 17.00
N GLY A 341 17.22 11.94 18.25
CA GLY A 341 16.82 11.04 19.34
C GLY A 341 15.33 11.15 19.68
N ALA A 342 14.82 12.37 19.88
CA ALA A 342 13.40 12.58 20.18
C ALA A 342 12.46 12.07 19.06
N LEU A 343 12.82 12.31 17.79
CA LEU A 343 12.06 11.78 16.66
C LEU A 343 12.10 10.25 16.61
N GLN A 344 13.23 9.66 16.97
CA GLN A 344 13.37 8.21 17.05
C GLN A 344 12.45 7.63 18.14
N ASP A 345 12.43 8.21 19.32
CA ASP A 345 11.59 7.78 20.44
C ASP A 345 10.10 7.91 20.10
N GLU A 346 9.71 8.99 19.43
CA GLU A 346 8.33 9.19 18.98
C GLU A 346 7.90 8.16 17.93
N LEU A 347 8.78 7.88 16.95
CA LEU A 347 8.54 6.83 15.97
C LEU A 347 8.46 5.45 16.62
N TYR A 348 9.30 5.20 17.62
CA TYR A 348 9.28 3.97 18.39
C TYR A 348 7.95 3.83 19.14
N SER A 349 7.48 4.89 19.79
CA SER A 349 6.14 4.93 20.41
C SER A 349 5.02 4.67 19.39
N ALA A 350 5.11 5.22 18.18
CA ALA A 350 4.14 4.93 17.12
C ALA A 350 4.19 3.46 16.67
N ILE A 351 5.38 2.84 16.60
CA ILE A 351 5.55 1.41 16.33
C ILE A 351 4.95 0.56 17.46
N GLU A 352 5.18 0.91 18.72
CA GLU A 352 4.57 0.23 19.87
C GLU A 352 3.03 0.30 19.81
N ARG A 353 2.47 1.47 19.49
CA ARG A 353 1.03 1.61 19.29
C ARG A 353 0.50 0.77 18.13
N ALA A 354 1.26 0.68 17.03
CA ALA A 354 0.87 -0.10 15.86
C ALA A 354 0.88 -1.61 16.09
N ARG A 355 1.81 -2.11 16.92
CA ARG A 355 1.93 -3.54 17.26
C ARG A 355 1.19 -3.97 18.53
N SER A 356 0.64 -3.01 19.29
CA SER A 356 -0.11 -3.29 20.52
C SER A 356 -1.32 -4.18 20.23
N GLN A 357 -1.42 -5.28 20.96
CA GLN A 357 -2.53 -6.23 20.83
C GLN A 357 -3.88 -5.59 21.17
N GLU A 358 -3.90 -4.66 22.12
CA GLU A 358 -5.11 -3.92 22.52
C GLU A 358 -5.62 -3.00 21.41
N ASN A 359 -4.69 -2.36 20.68
CA ASN A 359 -5.08 -1.50 19.55
C ASN A 359 -5.48 -2.34 18.33
N LEU A 360 -4.78 -3.45 18.08
CA LEU A 360 -5.04 -4.35 16.96
C LEU A 360 -6.36 -5.11 17.12
N SER A 361 -6.73 -5.51 18.33
CA SER A 361 -7.99 -6.22 18.59
C SER A 361 -9.24 -5.37 18.32
N GLN A 362 -9.10 -4.05 18.38
CA GLN A 362 -10.17 -3.08 18.18
C GLN A 362 -10.30 -2.63 16.70
N MET A 363 -9.44 -3.13 15.81
CA MET A 363 -9.56 -2.89 14.37
C MET A 363 -10.67 -3.73 13.76
N ASP A 364 -11.22 -3.25 12.64
CA ASP A 364 -12.19 -4.04 11.84
C ASP A 364 -11.58 -5.40 11.47
N PRO A 365 -12.23 -6.54 11.76
CA PRO A 365 -11.77 -7.87 11.38
C PRO A 365 -11.48 -8.04 9.88
N ARG A 366 -12.14 -7.28 8.99
CA ARG A 366 -11.84 -7.24 7.54
C ARG A 366 -10.46 -6.70 7.22
N TRP A 367 -9.89 -5.93 8.15
CA TRP A 367 -8.50 -5.50 8.09
C TRP A 367 -7.52 -6.62 8.48
N HIS A 368 -8.00 -7.77 8.95
CA HIS A 368 -7.20 -8.93 9.36
C HIS A 368 -6.05 -8.54 10.31
N PRO A 369 -6.34 -8.01 11.51
CA PRO A 369 -5.31 -7.51 12.42
C PRO A 369 -4.28 -8.56 12.86
N TRP A 370 -4.61 -9.84 12.74
CA TRP A 370 -3.76 -10.99 13.05
C TRP A 370 -2.72 -11.31 11.96
N PHE A 371 -2.82 -10.75 10.74
CA PHE A 371 -1.94 -11.06 9.61
C PHE A 371 -1.33 -9.81 8.97
#